data_AF-A0A4Q3SNC4-F1
#
_entry.id   AF-A0A4Q3SNC4-F1
#
_cell.length_a   1.000
_cell.length_b   1.000
_cell.length_c   1.000
_cell.angle_alpha   90.00
_cell.angle_beta   90.00
_cell.angle_gamma   90.00
#
_symmetry.space_group_name_H-M   'P 1'
#
loop_
_entity.id
_entity.type
_entity.pdbx_description
1 polymer ?
#
loop_
_entity_poly.entity_id
_entity_poly.type
_entity_poly.pdbx_seq_one_letter_code
_entity_poly.pdbx_strand_id
1 'polypeptide(L)'
;MKTIEIDVAACRNPKEFGRVLQEAIGALPGHGSSIESFVDSMVFGTMSELSPPYMITVTGAENPEVRAFAERLSNAIGQARLERRTRRGDDSEVVLKVV
;
A
#
# COMPACT_ATOMS: atom_id res chain seq x y z
N MET A 1 2.86 -13.49 8.68
CA MET A 1 2.68 -12.15 8.07
C MET A 1 3.90 -11.30 8.40
N LYS A 2 4.62 -10.81 7.40
CA LYS A 2 5.77 -9.89 7.59
C LYS A 2 5.26 -8.49 7.92
N THR A 3 5.85 -7.80 8.89
CA THR A 3 5.54 -6.38 9.14
C THR A 3 6.66 -5.51 8.60
N ILE A 4 6.29 -4.46 7.89
CA ILE A 4 7.18 -3.45 7.32
C ILE A 4 6.71 -2.12 7.87
N GLU A 5 7.61 -1.39 8.50
CA GLU A 5 7.34 -0.04 9.00
C GLU A 5 7.92 0.98 8.03
N ILE A 6 7.12 1.99 7.67
CA ILE A 6 7.58 3.15 6.92
C ILE A 6 7.30 4.42 7.73
N ASP A 7 8.35 5.21 7.92
CA ASP A 7 8.23 6.56 8.50
C ASP A 7 8.06 7.57 7.37
N VAL A 8 6.97 8.33 7.43
CA VAL A 8 6.60 9.31 6.41
C VAL A 8 6.61 10.75 6.93
N ALA A 9 7.24 10.99 8.09
CA ALA A 9 7.38 12.33 8.69
C ALA A 9 8.04 13.34 7.73
N ALA A 10 8.96 12.88 6.88
CA ALA A 10 9.63 13.72 5.90
C ALA A 10 8.80 13.97 4.63
N CYS A 11 7.69 13.25 4.42
CA CYS A 11 6.88 13.38 3.21
C CYS A 11 6.06 14.67 3.22
N ARG A 12 6.26 15.50 2.19
CA ARG A 12 5.61 16.80 2.02
C ARG A 12 4.31 16.72 1.23
N ASN A 13 4.11 15.62 0.50
CA ASN A 13 2.98 15.42 -0.40
C ASN A 13 2.78 13.92 -0.69
N PRO A 14 1.62 13.51 -1.25
CA PRO A 14 1.33 12.12 -1.57
C PRO A 14 2.30 11.45 -2.56
N LYS A 15 2.97 12.22 -3.42
CA LYS A 15 3.94 11.68 -4.38
C LYS A 15 5.21 11.18 -3.69
N GLU A 16 5.67 11.89 -2.66
CA GLU A 16 6.81 11.45 -1.84
C GLU A 16 6.44 10.21 -1.02
N PHE A 17 5.24 10.17 -0.44
CA PHE A 17 4.71 8.97 0.19
C PHE A 17 4.71 7.77 -0.77
N GLY A 18 4.24 7.98 -2.00
CA GLY A 18 4.21 6.94 -3.02
C GLY A 18 5.59 6.37 -3.32
N ARG A 19 6.65 7.18 -3.30
CA ARG A 19 8.03 6.71 -3.48
C ARG A 19 8.50 5.83 -2.32
N VAL A 20 8.26 6.26 -1.09
CA VAL A 20 8.58 5.46 0.10
C VAL A 20 7.86 4.10 0.06
N LEU A 21 6.57 4.11 -0.31
CA LEU A 21 5.81 2.87 -0.41
C LEU A 21 6.29 1.97 -1.56
N GLN A 22 6.63 2.53 -2.72
CA GLN A 22 7.22 1.79 -3.84
C GLN A 22 8.51 1.08 -3.41
N GLU A 23 9.40 1.75 -2.69
CA GLU A 23 10.62 1.15 -2.16
C GLU A 23 10.29 0.04 -1.15
N ALA A 24 9.36 0.28 -0.24
CA ALA A 24 8.98 -0.69 0.80
C ALA A 24 8.39 -1.99 0.25
N ILE A 25 7.65 -1.93 -0.86
CA ILE A 25 7.09 -3.10 -1.52
C ILE A 25 8.01 -3.69 -2.59
N GLY A 26 9.20 -3.12 -2.84
CA GLY A 26 10.05 -3.53 -3.96
C GLY A 26 9.32 -3.42 -5.29
N ALA A 27 8.73 -2.25 -5.57
CA ALA A 27 8.00 -2.00 -6.81
C ALA A 27 8.93 -2.11 -8.02
N LEU A 28 8.46 -2.79 -9.07
CA LEU A 28 9.23 -2.96 -10.31
C LEU A 28 9.31 -1.64 -11.12
N PRO A 29 10.34 -1.46 -11.98
CA PRO A 29 10.46 -0.28 -12.83
C PRO A 29 9.18 -0.02 -13.65
N GLY A 30 8.71 1.23 -13.65
CA GLY A 30 7.48 1.63 -14.34
C GLY A 30 6.20 1.51 -13.50
N HIS A 31 6.29 1.08 -12.24
CA HIS A 31 5.15 1.07 -11.31
C HIS A 31 4.58 2.50 -11.14
N GLY A 32 3.25 2.65 -11.32
CA GLY A 32 2.56 3.92 -11.15
C GLY A 32 2.50 4.40 -9.69
N SER A 33 2.03 5.62 -9.43
CA SER A 33 1.93 6.16 -8.05
C SER A 33 0.50 6.47 -7.63
N SER A 34 -0.49 5.95 -8.37
CA SER A 34 -1.91 6.08 -8.02
C SER A 34 -2.33 5.00 -7.02
N ILE A 35 -3.48 5.20 -6.36
CA ILE A 35 -4.06 4.19 -5.46
C ILE A 35 -4.30 2.87 -6.20
N GLU A 36 -4.82 2.94 -7.42
CA GLU A 36 -5.10 1.79 -8.27
C GLU A 36 -3.82 1.03 -8.61
N SER A 37 -2.72 1.74 -8.90
CA SER A 37 -1.42 1.13 -9.18
C SER A 37 -0.92 0.33 -7.96
N PHE A 38 -1.07 0.89 -6.75
CA PHE A 38 -0.70 0.17 -5.53
C PHE A 38 -1.62 -1.02 -5.25
N VAL A 39 -2.92 -0.88 -5.44
CA VAL A 39 -3.88 -1.99 -5.27
C VAL A 39 -3.57 -3.14 -6.21
N ASP A 40 -3.31 -2.87 -7.49
CA ASP A 40 -2.96 -3.90 -8.47
C ASP A 40 -1.70 -4.68 -8.04
N SER A 41 -0.67 -3.98 -7.61
CA SER A 41 0.58 -4.61 -7.18
C SER A 41 0.44 -5.37 -5.87
N MET A 42 -0.18 -4.75 -4.86
CA MET A 42 -0.23 -5.28 -3.50
C MET A 42 -1.27 -6.39 -3.36
N VAL A 43 -2.43 -6.24 -3.99
CA VAL A 43 -3.54 -7.21 -3.87
C VAL A 43 -3.50 -8.22 -5.01
N PHE A 44 -3.20 -7.81 -6.25
CA PHE A 44 -3.28 -8.69 -7.43
C PHE A 44 -1.93 -9.22 -7.94
N GLY A 45 -0.79 -8.68 -7.46
CA GLY A 45 0.54 -9.28 -7.60
C GLY A 45 1.24 -9.03 -8.94
N THR A 46 1.03 -7.87 -9.56
CA THR A 46 1.51 -7.61 -10.93
C THR A 46 2.87 -6.90 -11.01
N MET A 47 3.19 -5.98 -10.09
CA MET A 47 4.33 -5.05 -10.23
C MET A 47 5.16 -4.82 -8.95
N SER A 48 5.28 -5.84 -8.09
CA SER A 48 6.03 -5.77 -6.82
C SER A 48 6.73 -7.10 -6.54
N GLU A 49 7.94 -7.04 -5.98
CA GLU A 49 8.69 -8.23 -5.53
C GLU A 49 8.17 -8.77 -4.19
N LEU A 50 7.42 -7.97 -3.43
CA LEU A 50 6.89 -8.35 -2.13
C LEU A 50 5.63 -9.21 -2.28
N SER A 51 5.73 -10.47 -1.90
CA SER A 51 4.60 -11.41 -1.90
C SER A 51 3.83 -11.39 -0.57
N PRO A 52 2.49 -11.37 -0.59
CA PRO A 52 1.65 -11.61 0.59
C PRO A 52 2.00 -12.95 1.28
N PRO A 53 1.84 -13.07 2.62
CA PRO A 53 1.15 -12.14 3.53
C PRO A 53 2.08 -11.10 4.20
N TYR A 54 1.68 -9.82 4.20
CA TYR A 54 2.40 -8.75 4.86
C TYR A 54 1.52 -7.59 5.35
N MET A 55 2.06 -6.77 6.25
CA MET A 55 1.47 -5.53 6.74
C MET A 55 2.46 -4.39 6.60
N ILE A 56 2.00 -3.26 6.05
CA ILE A 56 2.69 -1.98 6.05
C ILE A 56 2.12 -1.15 7.21
N THR A 57 2.97 -0.70 8.12
CA THR A 57 2.61 0.25 9.17
C THR A 57 3.21 1.61 8.81
N VAL A 58 2.36 2.62 8.67
CA VAL A 58 2.72 4.00 8.33
C VAL A 58 2.78 4.81 9.61
N THR A 59 3.96 5.33 9.94
CA THR A 59 4.20 6.22 11.09
C THR A 59 4.60 7.62 10.62
N GLY A 60 4.48 8.63 11.48
CA GLY A 60 4.90 9.99 11.15
C GLY A 60 4.00 10.73 10.15
N ALA A 61 2.78 10.27 9.91
CA ALA A 61 1.85 10.89 8.95
C ALA A 61 1.20 12.20 9.49
N GLU A 62 2.03 13.20 9.79
CA GLU A 62 1.58 14.51 10.30
C GLU A 62 1.02 15.41 9.20
N ASN A 63 1.50 15.27 7.97
CA ASN A 63 0.99 16.01 6.83
C ASN A 63 -0.43 15.51 6.46
N PRO A 64 -1.47 16.37 6.47
CA PRO A 64 -2.84 15.94 6.24
C PRO A 64 -3.09 15.30 4.87
N GLU A 65 -2.42 15.77 3.81
CA GLU A 65 -2.59 15.20 2.47
C GLU A 65 -1.96 13.81 2.37
N VAL A 66 -0.79 13.63 2.98
CA VAL A 66 -0.11 12.32 3.06
C VAL A 66 -0.96 11.35 3.86
N ARG A 67 -1.45 11.76 5.03
CA ARG A 67 -2.32 10.95 5.88
C ARG A 67 -3.60 10.54 5.14
N ALA A 68 -4.29 11.50 4.53
CA ALA A 68 -5.51 11.23 3.77
C ALA A 68 -5.27 10.28 2.59
N PHE A 69 -4.14 10.40 1.90
CA PHE A 69 -3.77 9.45 0.85
C PHE A 69 -3.53 8.04 1.39
N ALA A 70 -2.78 7.91 2.49
CA ALA A 70 -2.50 6.62 3.12
C ALA A 70 -3.78 5.95 3.64
N GLU A 71 -4.69 6.70 4.26
CA GLU A 71 -5.99 6.19 4.73
C GLU A 71 -6.89 5.77 3.57
N ARG A 72 -6.93 6.54 2.47
CA ARG A 72 -7.65 6.15 1.25
C ARG A 72 -7.10 4.88 0.64
N LEU A 73 -5.77 4.73 0.59
CA LEU A 73 -5.12 3.52 0.10
C LEU A 73 -5.40 2.31 1.00
N SER A 74 -5.34 2.47 2.32
CA SER A 74 -5.74 1.44 3.30
C SER A 74 -7.16 0.93 3.03
N ASN A 75 -8.11 1.86 2.87
CA ASN A 75 -9.49 1.51 2.56
C ASN A 75 -9.61 0.79 1.21
N ALA A 76 -8.91 1.27 0.17
CA ALA A 76 -8.93 0.67 -1.15
C ALA A 76 -8.37 -0.76 -1.14
N ILE A 77 -7.28 -1.02 -0.41
CA ILE A 77 -6.72 -2.37 -0.21
C ILE A 77 -7.76 -3.28 0.45
N GLY A 78 -8.43 -2.82 1.50
CA GLY A 78 -9.49 -3.59 2.18
C GLY A 78 -10.64 -3.97 1.25
N GLN A 79 -11.11 -3.03 0.42
CA GLN A 79 -12.16 -3.29 -0.56
C GLN A 79 -11.70 -4.25 -1.67
N ALA A 80 -10.50 -4.05 -2.22
CA ALA A 80 -9.96 -4.92 -3.27
C ALA A 80 -9.73 -6.36 -2.79
N ARG A 81 -9.30 -6.54 -1.54
CA ARG A 81 -9.20 -7.87 -0.90
C ARG A 81 -10.55 -8.55 -0.78
N LEU A 82 -11.57 -7.82 -0.33
CA LEU A 82 -12.94 -8.35 -0.24
C LEU A 82 -13.48 -8.74 -1.63
N GLU A 83 -13.24 -7.91 -2.65
CA GLU A 83 -13.60 -8.20 -4.03
C GLU A 83 -12.88 -9.46 -4.55
N ARG A 84 -11.56 -9.54 -4.36
CA ARG A 84 -10.74 -10.71 -4.76
C ARG A 84 -11.25 -11.98 -4.10
N ARG A 85 -11.49 -11.94 -2.78
CA ARG A 85 -12.04 -13.09 -2.03
C ARG A 85 -13.40 -13.51 -2.56
N THR A 86 -14.28 -12.55 -2.84
CA THR A 86 -15.64 -12.82 -3.33
C THR A 86 -15.63 -13.41 -4.74
N ARG A 87 -14.74 -12.94 -5.63
CA ARG A 87 -14.72 -13.34 -7.05
C ARG A 87 -13.82 -14.54 -7.35
N ARG A 88 -12.71 -14.69 -6.63
CA ARG A 88 -11.66 -15.70 -6.91
C ARG A 88 -11.53 -16.76 -5.81
N GLY A 89 -12.16 -16.56 -4.66
CA GLY A 89 -12.13 -17.50 -3.54
C GLY A 89 -10.88 -17.39 -2.65
N ASP A 90 -9.96 -16.48 -2.93
CA ASP A 90 -8.73 -16.27 -2.17
C ASP A 90 -8.61 -14.83 -1.65
N ASP A 91 -8.07 -14.67 -0.43
CA ASP A 91 -7.83 -13.37 0.19
C ASP A 91 -6.32 -13.10 0.22
N SER A 92 -5.88 -12.07 -0.51
CA SER A 92 -4.50 -11.61 -0.45
C SER A 92 -4.30 -10.90 0.88
N GLU A 93 -3.76 -11.60 1.89
CA GLU A 93 -3.54 -11.09 3.24
C GLU A 93 -2.53 -9.93 3.30
N VAL A 94 -3.00 -8.76 2.87
CA VAL A 94 -2.27 -7.49 2.85
C VAL A 94 -3.01 -6.45 3.67
N VAL A 95 -2.28 -5.73 4.51
CA VAL A 95 -2.82 -4.65 5.35
C VAL A 95 -1.93 -3.43 5.23
N LEU A 96 -2.53 -2.26 5.06
CA LEU A 96 -1.86 -0.99 5.29
C LEU A 96 -2.53 -0.32 6.49
N LYS A 97 -1.75 0.03 7.51
CA LYS A 97 -2.25 0.65 8.74
C LYS A 97 -1.56 1.99 8.94
N VAL A 98 -2.33 3.04 9.13
CA VAL A 98 -1.83 4.36 9.54
C VAL A 98 -1.92 4.46 11.05
N VAL A 99 -0.84 4.91 11.70
CA VAL A 99 -0.73 5.09 13.16
C VAL A 99 -0.76 6.57 13.53
#